data_AF-A0A942L8P6-F1
#
_entry.id   AF-A0A942L8P6-F1
#
_cell.length_a   1.000
_cell.length_b   1.000
_cell.length_c   1.000
_cell.angle_alpha   90.00
_cell.angle_beta   90.00
_cell.angle_gamma   90.00
#
_symmetry.space_group_name_H-M   'P 1'
#
loop_
_entity.id
_entity.type
_entity.pdbx_description
1 polymer ?
#
loop_
_entity_poly.entity_id
_entity_poly.type
_entity_poly.pdbx_seq_one_letter_code
_entity_poly.pdbx_strand_id
1 'polypeptide(L)'
;MELRNKKWTEESFFNTREEVLKQWSTGKNINLQDAIEYQKKVPESKNFSAKLRNAKQEGITLAQPRAGVALLDEHIKLLQYLQDEGGADLLPSTIDSYTRQNRYSACEIGIEESKQAGRSMLNGFPAVNYGVANCKRVFESVNLPLQARHGTPDGRLLAEIIHAAGWTSNEGGGISYNIPYAKSASIEKTILDWQYCDRLVGYYEENGVNINREPFGPLTGTLVPPSVSNAVAIIEGLLAAEQGVKNITLGYGQCGNLVQDVAAMKTLEGMAMEYFKIYGYNVELTTVFHQWMGGFPQDEAKAFGVISWGASTAVLGGATKVIVKTPHEAIGIPTKEANAQGIKTTKQILTLLQGQKLQISMDLMDEIKIIRAETTCILDKVFELGEGDLAKGTVRAFAAGVLDVPFAPSKYNAGKVLPARDNNGAVRFLEFGNMPFTKEIIDFNKAKFAERARYENRPESFQMVVDDIYAISNGVLVGRPA
;
A
#
# COMPACT_ATOMS: atom_id res chain seq x y z
N MET A 1 -3.14 7.33 -25.68
CA MET A 1 -2.76 8.56 -24.97
C MET A 1 -1.25 8.52 -24.72
N GLU A 2 -0.52 9.60 -24.96
CA GLU A 2 0.92 9.67 -24.63
C GLU A 2 1.10 9.87 -23.12
N LEU A 3 1.98 9.11 -22.48
CA LEU A 3 2.28 9.29 -21.06
C LEU A 3 3.00 10.62 -20.81
N ARG A 4 2.42 11.47 -19.96
CA ARG A 4 3.04 12.68 -19.42
C ARG A 4 2.56 12.92 -18.00
N ASN A 5 3.40 13.48 -17.13
CA ASN A 5 2.95 13.98 -15.83
C ASN A 5 2.19 15.31 -15.98
N LYS A 6 0.98 15.22 -16.52
CA LYS A 6 0.09 16.36 -16.71
C LYS A 6 -1.35 15.94 -16.46
N LYS A 7 -2.12 16.77 -15.75
CA LYS A 7 -3.54 16.55 -15.54
C LYS A 7 -4.26 16.33 -16.87
N TRP A 8 -5.04 15.25 -16.95
CA TRP A 8 -5.84 14.99 -18.14
C TRP A 8 -6.95 16.04 -18.28
N THR A 9 -7.17 16.50 -19.51
CA THR A 9 -8.34 17.31 -19.84
C THR A 9 -9.62 16.50 -19.60
N GLU A 10 -10.72 17.18 -19.32
CA GLU A 10 -12.02 16.52 -19.16
C GLU A 10 -12.39 15.72 -20.41
N GLU A 11 -12.18 16.27 -21.60
CA GLU A 11 -12.42 15.56 -22.87
C GLU A 11 -11.66 14.23 -22.94
N SER A 12 -10.36 14.23 -22.65
CA SER A 12 -9.52 13.02 -22.66
C SER A 12 -9.99 12.00 -21.61
N PHE A 13 -10.36 12.47 -20.42
CA PHE A 13 -10.90 11.64 -19.35
C PHE A 13 -12.23 11.00 -19.74
N PHE A 14 -13.18 11.79 -20.25
CA PHE A 14 -14.52 11.32 -20.63
C PHE A 14 -14.47 10.36 -21.82
N ASN A 15 -13.64 10.64 -22.83
CA ASN A 15 -13.44 9.71 -23.96
C ASN A 15 -12.89 8.36 -23.47
N THR A 16 -11.89 8.37 -22.57
CA THR A 16 -11.34 7.14 -21.99
C THR A 16 -12.37 6.42 -21.13
N ARG A 17 -13.19 7.16 -20.37
CA ARG A 17 -14.23 6.61 -19.50
C ARG A 17 -15.27 5.83 -20.30
N GLU A 18 -15.66 6.29 -21.48
CA GLU A 18 -16.57 5.53 -22.35
C GLU A 18 -16.04 4.14 -22.74
N GLU A 19 -14.73 4.01 -22.94
CA GLU A 19 -14.08 2.72 -23.21
C GLU A 19 -14.03 1.85 -21.96
N VAL A 20 -13.66 2.44 -20.81
CA VAL A 20 -13.57 1.75 -19.52
C VAL A 20 -14.91 1.15 -19.11
N LEU A 21 -16.00 1.90 -19.23
CA LEU A 21 -17.34 1.44 -18.83
C LEU A 21 -17.87 0.29 -19.69
N LYS A 22 -17.27 0.02 -20.87
CA LYS A 22 -17.62 -1.10 -21.75
C LYS A 22 -16.87 -2.40 -21.40
N GLN A 23 -15.89 -2.37 -20.48
CA GLN A 23 -15.07 -3.53 -20.13
C GLN A 23 -15.86 -4.67 -19.45
N TRP A 24 -16.97 -4.36 -18.77
CA TRP A 24 -17.88 -5.35 -18.22
C TRP A 24 -19.32 -4.84 -18.19
N SER A 25 -20.29 -5.75 -18.12
CA SER A 25 -21.72 -5.41 -18.17
C SER A 25 -22.17 -4.46 -17.06
N THR A 26 -21.56 -4.54 -15.88
CA THR A 26 -21.86 -3.68 -14.72
C THR A 26 -21.38 -2.24 -14.89
N GLY A 27 -20.51 -1.94 -15.85
CA GLY A 27 -20.06 -0.58 -16.17
C GLY A 27 -21.08 0.23 -16.98
N LYS A 28 -21.98 -0.43 -17.73
CA LYS A 28 -22.89 0.22 -18.69
C LYS A 28 -23.84 1.25 -18.06
N ASN A 29 -24.20 1.07 -16.79
CA ASN A 29 -25.22 1.88 -16.12
C ASN A 29 -24.62 2.87 -15.09
N ILE A 30 -23.30 3.09 -15.13
CA ILE A 30 -22.65 4.02 -14.20
C ILE A 30 -22.89 5.46 -14.67
N ASN A 31 -23.80 6.15 -13.99
CA ASN A 31 -24.00 7.58 -14.12
C ASN A 31 -23.12 8.33 -13.10
N LEU A 32 -22.16 9.12 -13.59
CA LEU A 32 -21.21 9.83 -12.75
C LEU A 32 -21.88 10.95 -11.93
N GLN A 33 -22.92 11.59 -12.45
CA GLN A 33 -23.64 12.62 -11.71
C GLN A 33 -24.41 12.01 -10.53
N ASP A 34 -25.10 10.89 -10.76
CA ASP A 34 -25.82 10.17 -9.69
C ASP A 34 -24.84 9.66 -8.61
N ALA A 35 -23.67 9.20 -9.03
CA ALA A 35 -22.59 8.78 -8.15
C ALA A 35 -22.07 9.95 -7.28
N ILE A 36 -21.83 11.13 -7.87
CA ILE A 36 -21.43 12.34 -7.15
C ILE A 36 -22.50 12.75 -6.13
N GLU A 37 -23.77 12.78 -6.53
CA GLU A 37 -24.87 13.14 -5.64
C GLU A 37 -25.10 12.11 -4.53
N TYR A 38 -24.80 10.83 -4.78
CA TYR A 38 -24.78 9.82 -3.72
C TYR A 38 -23.61 10.03 -2.76
N GLN A 39 -22.41 10.28 -3.28
CA GLN A 39 -21.21 10.54 -2.48
C GLN A 39 -21.35 11.77 -1.57
N LYS A 40 -21.99 12.85 -2.04
CA LYS A 40 -22.30 14.03 -1.21
C LYS A 40 -23.22 13.73 -0.02
N LYS A 41 -24.01 12.64 -0.09
CA LYS A 41 -24.89 12.18 0.99
C LYS A 41 -24.21 11.21 1.96
N VAL A 42 -22.97 10.78 1.66
CA VAL A 42 -22.20 9.93 2.56
C VAL A 42 -21.91 10.72 3.84
N PRO A 43 -22.34 10.24 5.02
CA PRO A 43 -22.06 10.94 6.27
C PRO A 43 -20.56 10.96 6.55
N GLU A 44 -20.08 12.02 7.20
CA GLU A 44 -18.67 12.22 7.51
C GLU A 44 -18.05 11.02 8.25
N SER A 45 -18.81 10.40 9.16
CA SER A 45 -18.40 9.19 9.90
C SER A 45 -18.08 7.99 9.00
N LYS A 46 -18.59 7.96 7.76
CA LYS A 46 -18.34 6.95 6.74
C LYS A 46 -17.51 7.46 5.56
N ASN A 47 -17.03 8.70 5.61
CA ASN A 47 -16.08 9.23 4.64
C ASN A 47 -14.64 8.95 5.12
N PHE A 48 -13.86 8.26 4.28
CA PHE A 48 -12.52 7.81 4.65
C PHE A 48 -11.56 8.99 4.86
N SER A 49 -11.60 9.98 3.96
CA SER A 49 -10.78 11.19 4.04
C SER A 49 -11.05 11.97 5.33
N ALA A 50 -12.33 12.15 5.70
CA ALA A 50 -12.69 12.84 6.93
C ALA A 50 -12.23 12.10 8.19
N LYS A 51 -12.39 10.77 8.23
CA LYS A 51 -11.93 9.97 9.37
C LYS A 51 -10.40 10.01 9.53
N LEU A 52 -9.66 9.99 8.42
CA LEU A 52 -8.20 10.17 8.41
C LEU A 52 -7.79 11.56 8.91
N ARG A 53 -8.47 12.62 8.46
CA ARG A 53 -8.25 14.00 8.92
C ARG A 53 -8.37 14.10 10.43
N ASN A 54 -9.47 13.60 10.96
CA ASN A 54 -9.78 13.68 12.39
C ASN A 54 -8.73 12.88 13.19
N ALA A 55 -8.36 11.69 12.74
CA ALA A 55 -7.30 10.90 13.37
C ALA A 55 -5.94 11.62 13.37
N LYS A 56 -5.59 12.30 12.27
CA LYS A 56 -4.35 13.09 12.19
C LYS A 56 -4.38 14.28 13.15
N GLN A 57 -5.50 14.99 13.24
CA GLN A 57 -5.70 16.13 14.15
C GLN A 57 -5.65 15.72 15.62
N GLU A 58 -6.25 14.57 15.97
CA GLU A 58 -6.26 14.00 17.31
C GLU A 58 -4.94 13.30 17.68
N GLY A 59 -4.07 13.04 16.70
CA GLY A 59 -2.81 12.35 16.90
C GLY A 59 -2.98 10.86 17.27
N ILE A 60 -4.03 10.22 16.76
CA ILE A 60 -4.32 8.80 16.98
C ILE A 60 -4.00 7.95 15.75
N THR A 61 -3.73 6.66 15.98
CA THR A 61 -3.56 5.66 14.92
C THR A 61 -4.84 4.84 14.78
N LEU A 62 -5.39 4.75 13.57
CA LEU A 62 -6.56 3.93 13.24
C LEU A 62 -6.15 2.51 12.84
N ALA A 63 -6.90 1.50 13.27
CA ALA A 63 -6.70 0.11 12.86
C ALA A 63 -7.61 -0.28 11.68
N GLN A 64 -7.02 -0.82 10.61
CA GLN A 64 -7.75 -1.34 9.46
C GLN A 64 -7.31 -2.78 9.13
N PRO A 65 -8.23 -3.76 9.04
CA PRO A 65 -7.90 -5.12 8.59
C PRO A 65 -7.81 -5.24 7.06
N ARG A 66 -7.52 -6.46 6.58
CA ARG A 66 -7.84 -6.91 5.21
C ARG A 66 -8.93 -7.99 5.29
N ALA A 67 -9.90 -7.96 4.37
CA ALA A 67 -11.04 -8.90 4.39
C ALA A 67 -11.81 -8.88 3.06
N GLY A 68 -12.13 -10.05 2.53
CA GLY A 68 -12.91 -10.19 1.30
C GLY A 68 -13.26 -11.66 1.05
N VAL A 69 -14.51 -11.92 0.64
CA VAL A 69 -15.00 -13.26 0.26
C VAL A 69 -15.91 -13.14 -0.97
N ALA A 70 -16.11 -14.24 -1.68
CA ALA A 70 -16.80 -14.26 -2.96
C ALA A 70 -18.28 -13.84 -2.90
N LEU A 71 -18.99 -14.24 -1.85
CA LEU A 71 -20.45 -14.10 -1.78
C LEU A 71 -20.85 -12.82 -1.06
N LEU A 72 -21.79 -12.07 -1.64
CA LEU A 72 -22.20 -10.74 -1.16
C LEU A 72 -22.65 -10.72 0.30
N ASP A 73 -23.60 -11.57 0.67
CA ASP A 73 -24.16 -11.56 2.04
C ASP A 73 -23.13 -12.05 3.07
N GLU A 74 -22.27 -13.01 2.69
CA GLU A 74 -21.16 -13.46 3.55
C GLU A 74 -20.08 -12.37 3.68
N HIS A 75 -19.86 -11.58 2.64
CA HIS A 75 -18.95 -10.44 2.72
C HIS A 75 -19.48 -9.36 3.65
N ILE A 76 -20.79 -9.05 3.58
CA ILE A 76 -21.45 -8.12 4.51
C ILE A 76 -21.31 -8.62 5.96
N LYS A 77 -21.65 -9.89 6.22
CA LYS A 77 -21.51 -10.49 7.57
C LYS A 77 -20.08 -10.43 8.08
N LEU A 78 -19.10 -10.69 7.21
CA LEU A 78 -17.68 -10.58 7.54
C LEU A 78 -17.33 -9.16 7.98
N LEU A 79 -17.66 -8.14 7.18
CA LEU A 79 -17.31 -6.76 7.51
C LEU A 79 -18.02 -6.26 8.77
N GLN A 80 -19.29 -6.61 8.97
CA GLN A 80 -20.03 -6.31 10.20
C GLN A 80 -19.36 -6.94 11.43
N TYR A 81 -18.93 -8.20 11.32
CA TYR A 81 -18.20 -8.85 12.42
C TYR A 81 -16.88 -8.13 12.75
N LEU A 82 -16.10 -7.72 11.74
CA LEU A 82 -14.84 -7.00 11.98
C LEU A 82 -15.06 -5.60 12.57
N GLN A 83 -16.17 -4.95 12.21
CA GLN A 83 -16.60 -3.68 12.81
C GLN A 83 -17.00 -3.88 14.27
N ASP A 84 -17.94 -4.79 14.53
CA ASP A 84 -18.65 -4.87 15.80
C ASP A 84 -17.85 -5.68 16.85
N GLU A 85 -17.30 -6.83 16.46
CA GLU A 85 -16.55 -7.73 17.35
C GLU A 85 -15.03 -7.50 17.30
N GLY A 86 -14.53 -7.07 16.13
CA GLY A 86 -13.13 -6.69 15.96
C GLY A 86 -12.85 -5.27 16.48
N GLY A 87 -13.84 -4.38 16.41
CA GLY A 87 -13.68 -2.97 16.76
C GLY A 87 -12.87 -2.16 15.75
N ALA A 88 -12.82 -2.58 14.47
CA ALA A 88 -12.08 -1.90 13.42
C ALA A 88 -12.43 -0.41 13.32
N ASP A 89 -11.47 0.44 12.96
CA ASP A 89 -11.74 1.87 12.76
C ASP A 89 -12.09 2.18 11.30
N LEU A 90 -11.59 1.37 10.38
CA LEU A 90 -11.79 1.49 8.93
C LEU A 90 -12.04 0.10 8.36
N LEU A 91 -12.87 -0.01 7.33
CA LEU A 91 -13.18 -1.30 6.71
C LEU A 91 -12.52 -1.44 5.33
N PRO A 92 -11.96 -2.63 5.03
CA PRO A 92 -11.54 -2.97 3.68
C PRO A 92 -12.70 -3.58 2.89
N SER A 93 -12.51 -3.66 1.59
CA SER A 93 -12.98 -4.78 0.79
C SER A 93 -11.82 -5.24 -0.06
N THR A 94 -11.25 -6.39 0.32
CA THR A 94 -10.10 -6.98 -0.36
C THR A 94 -10.57 -7.66 -1.64
N ILE A 95 -10.15 -7.15 -2.80
CA ILE A 95 -10.63 -7.60 -4.10
C ILE A 95 -9.94 -8.91 -4.51
N ASP A 96 -10.66 -9.84 -5.13
CA ASP A 96 -10.10 -11.13 -5.54
C ASP A 96 -9.06 -11.00 -6.66
N SER A 97 -8.18 -12.00 -6.79
CA SER A 97 -7.09 -11.97 -7.77
C SER A 97 -7.52 -12.07 -9.24
N TYR A 98 -8.68 -12.63 -9.55
CA TYR A 98 -9.18 -12.65 -10.92
C TYR A 98 -9.65 -11.26 -11.34
N THR A 99 -10.36 -10.54 -10.47
CA THR A 99 -10.70 -9.13 -10.70
C THR A 99 -9.45 -8.28 -10.87
N ARG A 100 -8.37 -8.54 -10.10
CA ARG A 100 -7.07 -7.85 -10.23
C ARG A 100 -6.39 -8.03 -11.60
N GLN A 101 -6.76 -9.05 -12.35
CA GLN A 101 -6.26 -9.34 -13.70
C GLN A 101 -7.35 -9.15 -14.76
N ASN A 102 -8.44 -8.45 -14.42
CA ASN A 102 -9.58 -8.17 -15.28
C ASN A 102 -10.23 -9.45 -15.87
N ARG A 103 -10.18 -10.56 -15.15
CA ARG A 103 -10.74 -11.87 -15.53
C ARG A 103 -12.14 -12.09 -14.95
N TYR A 104 -13.06 -11.18 -15.24
CA TYR A 104 -14.41 -11.15 -14.63
C TYR A 104 -15.24 -12.41 -14.90
N SER A 105 -15.02 -13.10 -16.02
CA SER A 105 -15.65 -14.40 -16.29
C SER A 105 -15.18 -15.50 -15.33
N ALA A 106 -13.92 -15.49 -14.90
CA ALA A 106 -13.42 -16.41 -13.89
C ALA A 106 -13.95 -16.07 -12.49
N CYS A 107 -14.20 -14.78 -12.21
CA CYS A 107 -14.90 -14.37 -10.99
C CYS A 107 -16.32 -14.94 -10.94
N GLU A 108 -17.05 -14.91 -12.06
CA GLU A 108 -18.41 -15.46 -12.14
C GLU A 108 -18.43 -16.97 -11.82
N ILE A 109 -17.49 -17.72 -12.40
CA ILE A 109 -17.30 -19.14 -12.08
C ILE A 109 -17.00 -19.32 -10.59
N GLY A 110 -16.06 -18.53 -10.03
CA GLY A 110 -15.71 -18.62 -8.62
C GLY A 110 -16.86 -18.24 -7.67
N ILE A 111 -17.77 -17.35 -8.07
CA ILE A 111 -19.00 -17.04 -7.33
C ILE A 111 -19.90 -18.28 -7.30
N GLU A 112 -20.15 -18.91 -8.45
CA GLU A 112 -20.99 -20.12 -8.53
C GLU A 112 -20.38 -21.30 -7.76
N GLU A 113 -19.08 -21.54 -7.90
CA GLU A 113 -18.36 -22.55 -7.11
C GLU A 113 -18.45 -22.28 -5.61
N SER A 114 -18.39 -21.00 -5.20
CA SER A 114 -18.53 -20.63 -3.78
C SER A 114 -19.92 -20.92 -3.24
N LYS A 115 -20.98 -20.72 -4.04
CA LYS A 115 -22.36 -21.08 -3.67
C LYS A 115 -22.49 -22.59 -3.50
N GLN A 116 -21.94 -23.37 -4.44
CA GLN A 116 -22.00 -24.84 -4.40
C GLN A 116 -21.21 -25.43 -3.24
N ALA A 117 -20.02 -24.88 -2.94
CA ALA A 117 -19.16 -25.38 -1.88
C ALA A 117 -19.57 -24.93 -0.46
N GLY A 118 -20.47 -23.95 -0.34
CA GLY A 118 -20.86 -23.36 0.96
C GLY A 118 -19.73 -22.57 1.63
N ARG A 119 -18.68 -22.21 0.89
CA ARG A 119 -17.52 -21.42 1.36
C ARG A 119 -16.88 -20.66 0.19
N SER A 120 -16.13 -19.60 0.49
CA SER A 120 -15.45 -18.81 -0.57
C SER A 120 -14.40 -19.65 -1.31
N MET A 121 -14.51 -19.69 -2.63
CA MET A 121 -13.51 -20.23 -3.57
C MET A 121 -12.68 -19.12 -4.22
N LEU A 122 -13.05 -17.85 -4.01
CA LEU A 122 -12.24 -16.68 -4.32
C LEU A 122 -11.46 -16.21 -3.09
N ASN A 123 -10.31 -15.59 -3.32
CA ASN A 123 -9.46 -15.01 -2.28
C ASN A 123 -9.81 -13.54 -1.94
N GLY A 124 -10.99 -13.08 -2.36
CA GLY A 124 -11.46 -11.71 -2.16
C GLY A 124 -12.86 -11.49 -2.70
N PHE A 125 -13.30 -10.24 -2.67
CA PHE A 125 -14.61 -9.80 -3.12
C PHE A 125 -14.58 -9.33 -4.60
N PRO A 126 -15.37 -9.94 -5.50
CA PRO A 126 -15.41 -9.58 -6.92
C PRO A 126 -16.30 -8.37 -7.19
N ALA A 127 -15.87 -7.18 -6.74
CA ALA A 127 -16.65 -5.94 -6.81
C ALA A 127 -17.12 -5.59 -8.23
N VAL A 128 -16.30 -5.89 -9.26
CA VAL A 128 -16.68 -5.61 -10.66
C VAL A 128 -17.88 -6.46 -11.09
N ASN A 129 -17.91 -7.74 -10.74
CA ASN A 129 -19.05 -8.63 -11.06
C ASN A 129 -20.31 -8.22 -10.32
N TYR A 130 -20.18 -7.79 -9.06
CA TYR A 130 -21.32 -7.34 -8.26
C TYR A 130 -21.87 -5.98 -8.69
N GLY A 131 -21.03 -5.10 -9.23
CA GLY A 131 -21.41 -3.79 -9.73
C GLY A 131 -21.84 -2.81 -8.64
N VAL A 132 -22.21 -1.60 -9.07
CA VAL A 132 -22.49 -0.46 -8.17
C VAL A 132 -23.57 -0.79 -7.15
N ALA A 133 -24.70 -1.37 -7.57
CA ALA A 133 -25.83 -1.62 -6.68
C ALA A 133 -25.47 -2.53 -5.49
N ASN A 134 -24.72 -3.61 -5.73
CA ASN A 134 -24.34 -4.53 -4.66
C ASN A 134 -23.14 -4.04 -3.85
N CYS A 135 -22.17 -3.35 -4.47
CA CYS A 135 -21.13 -2.65 -3.71
C CYS A 135 -21.71 -1.57 -2.79
N LYS A 136 -22.79 -0.91 -3.24
CA LYS A 136 -23.56 0.06 -2.44
C LYS A 136 -24.29 -0.63 -1.29
N ARG A 137 -24.89 -1.80 -1.51
CA ARG A 137 -25.45 -2.64 -0.42
C ARG A 137 -24.40 -3.00 0.62
N VAL A 138 -23.16 -3.32 0.22
CA VAL A 138 -22.05 -3.55 1.17
C VAL A 138 -21.80 -2.28 2.00
N PHE A 139 -21.64 -1.14 1.32
CA PHE A 139 -21.38 0.13 1.98
C PHE A 139 -22.50 0.54 2.94
N GLU A 140 -23.77 0.40 2.54
CA GLU A 140 -24.95 0.75 3.36
C GLU A 140 -25.14 -0.18 4.57
N SER A 141 -24.62 -1.40 4.51
CA SER A 141 -24.75 -2.39 5.59
C SER A 141 -23.72 -2.22 6.73
N VAL A 142 -22.78 -1.27 6.59
CA VAL A 142 -21.73 -1.00 7.59
C VAL A 142 -21.79 0.45 8.08
N ASN A 143 -21.17 0.73 9.23
CA ASN A 143 -21.17 2.04 9.88
C ASN A 143 -19.83 2.78 9.78
N LEU A 144 -18.83 2.18 9.11
CA LEU A 144 -17.48 2.73 8.98
C LEU A 144 -17.15 3.08 7.52
N PRO A 145 -16.12 3.93 7.29
CA PRO A 145 -15.62 4.18 5.94
C PRO A 145 -15.06 2.91 5.32
N LEU A 146 -15.19 2.81 4.00
CA LEU A 146 -14.84 1.61 3.26
C LEU A 146 -13.87 1.93 2.12
N GLN A 147 -12.85 1.08 1.98
CA GLN A 147 -11.77 1.21 1.00
C GLN A 147 -11.60 -0.07 0.18
N ALA A 148 -11.46 0.06 -1.15
CA ALA A 148 -10.98 -1.05 -1.96
C ALA A 148 -9.48 -1.28 -1.72
N ARG A 149 -9.12 -2.50 -1.32
CA ARG A 149 -7.73 -2.92 -1.09
C ARG A 149 -7.39 -4.08 -2.01
N HIS A 150 -6.35 -4.00 -2.82
CA HIS A 150 -6.15 -4.95 -3.92
C HIS A 150 -4.69 -4.99 -4.43
N GLY A 151 -4.49 -5.10 -5.74
CA GLY A 151 -3.20 -5.22 -6.41
C GLY A 151 -3.42 -5.34 -7.91
N THR A 152 -4.02 -4.31 -8.51
CA THR A 152 -4.58 -4.34 -9.88
C THR A 152 -3.81 -3.39 -10.80
N PRO A 153 -3.14 -3.87 -11.85
CA PRO A 153 -2.46 -2.99 -12.80
C PRO A 153 -3.42 -2.07 -13.57
N ASP A 154 -4.54 -2.61 -14.09
CA ASP A 154 -5.61 -1.85 -14.72
C ASP A 154 -6.83 -1.77 -13.78
N GLY A 155 -6.81 -0.78 -12.89
CA GLY A 155 -7.83 -0.56 -11.86
C GLY A 155 -9.05 0.27 -12.31
N ARG A 156 -9.14 0.65 -13.60
CA ARG A 156 -10.04 1.72 -14.05
C ARG A 156 -11.52 1.43 -13.82
N LEU A 157 -12.01 0.28 -14.31
CA LEU A 157 -13.42 -0.10 -14.12
C LEU A 157 -13.75 -0.37 -12.65
N LEU A 158 -12.81 -0.95 -11.90
CA LEU A 158 -12.96 -1.17 -10.46
C LEU A 158 -13.18 0.16 -9.74
N ALA A 159 -12.35 1.18 -10.03
CA ALA A 159 -12.45 2.51 -9.44
C ALA A 159 -13.82 3.18 -9.71
N GLU A 160 -14.31 3.11 -10.95
CA GLU A 160 -15.66 3.60 -11.31
C GLU A 160 -16.74 2.96 -10.43
N ILE A 161 -16.72 1.63 -10.31
CA ILE A 161 -17.75 0.87 -9.58
C ILE A 161 -17.73 1.18 -8.09
N ILE A 162 -16.56 1.15 -7.46
CA ILE A 162 -16.45 1.32 -6.01
C ILE A 162 -16.79 2.77 -5.59
N HIS A 163 -16.36 3.76 -6.36
CA HIS A 163 -16.61 5.16 -6.04
C HIS A 163 -18.07 5.52 -6.27
N ALA A 164 -18.68 5.02 -7.35
CA ALA A 164 -20.13 5.17 -7.55
C ALA A 164 -20.97 4.48 -6.45
N ALA A 165 -20.41 3.46 -5.80
CA ALA A 165 -21.04 2.75 -4.69
C ALA A 165 -20.86 3.41 -3.31
N GLY A 166 -20.18 4.56 -3.22
CA GLY A 166 -19.93 5.26 -1.96
C GLY A 166 -18.65 4.86 -1.24
N TRP A 167 -17.80 4.03 -1.84
CA TRP A 167 -16.51 3.68 -1.24
C TRP A 167 -15.56 4.88 -1.41
N THR A 168 -15.18 5.48 -0.29
CA THR A 168 -14.50 6.78 -0.23
C THR A 168 -12.98 6.65 -0.14
N SER A 169 -12.43 5.48 -0.47
CA SER A 169 -11.00 5.33 -0.73
C SER A 169 -10.67 4.19 -1.69
N ASN A 170 -9.59 4.38 -2.45
CA ASN A 170 -8.99 3.36 -3.31
C ASN A 170 -7.50 3.25 -3.02
N GLU A 171 -6.98 2.05 -2.81
CA GLU A 171 -5.53 1.78 -2.64
C GLU A 171 -4.89 1.46 -3.99
N GLY A 172 -3.60 1.76 -4.16
CA GLY A 172 -2.79 1.39 -5.33
C GLY A 172 -2.16 2.57 -6.04
N GLY A 173 -1.41 2.27 -7.10
CA GLY A 173 -0.75 3.23 -7.98
C GLY A 173 -0.05 2.56 -9.15
N GLY A 174 0.45 3.38 -10.08
CA GLY A 174 1.02 2.94 -11.37
C GLY A 174 2.28 2.07 -11.26
N ILE A 175 2.92 2.02 -10.09
CA ILE A 175 4.12 1.25 -9.78
C ILE A 175 3.77 0.15 -8.79
N SER A 176 3.23 0.53 -7.62
CA SER A 176 3.01 -0.34 -6.47
C SER A 176 1.96 -1.40 -6.73
N TYR A 177 1.02 -1.18 -7.66
CA TYR A 177 0.04 -2.16 -8.12
C TYR A 177 0.37 -2.79 -9.49
N ASN A 178 1.59 -2.61 -9.98
CA ASN A 178 2.16 -3.39 -11.09
C ASN A 178 3.35 -4.21 -10.64
N ILE A 179 4.44 -3.58 -10.21
CA ILE A 179 5.74 -4.23 -9.99
C ILE A 179 5.64 -5.47 -9.08
N PRO A 180 4.90 -5.45 -7.95
CA PRO A 180 4.71 -6.63 -7.10
C PRO A 180 3.65 -7.63 -7.60
N TYR A 181 2.78 -7.23 -8.53
CA TYR A 181 1.51 -7.93 -8.82
C TYR A 181 1.35 -8.41 -10.27
N ALA A 182 2.24 -8.02 -11.18
CA ALA A 182 2.14 -8.38 -12.59
C ALA A 182 3.50 -8.75 -13.16
N LYS A 183 3.51 -9.75 -14.05
CA LYS A 183 4.72 -10.16 -14.77
C LYS A 183 4.96 -9.33 -16.03
N SER A 184 3.88 -8.96 -16.74
CA SER A 184 3.96 -8.45 -18.13
C SER A 184 3.24 -7.14 -18.38
N ALA A 185 2.63 -6.51 -17.37
CA ALA A 185 2.05 -5.18 -17.51
C ALA A 185 3.18 -4.14 -17.62
N SER A 186 3.21 -3.36 -18.71
CA SER A 186 4.22 -2.31 -18.84
C SER A 186 3.99 -1.21 -17.81
N ILE A 187 5.08 -0.61 -17.34
CA ILE A 187 5.02 0.51 -16.39
C ILE A 187 4.29 1.69 -17.03
N GLU A 188 4.60 2.01 -18.29
CA GLU A 188 3.95 3.10 -19.02
C GLU A 188 2.42 2.94 -19.06
N LYS A 189 1.93 1.75 -19.43
CA LYS A 189 0.48 1.47 -19.49
C LYS A 189 -0.15 1.54 -18.10
N THR A 190 0.52 0.99 -17.09
CA THR A 190 -0.01 1.00 -15.72
C THR A 190 -0.06 2.42 -15.17
N ILE A 191 0.96 3.26 -15.39
CA ILE A 191 0.91 4.67 -14.98
C ILE A 191 -0.24 5.38 -15.70
N LEU A 192 -0.46 5.15 -17.00
CA LEU A 192 -1.62 5.71 -17.72
C LEU A 192 -2.96 5.25 -17.12
N ASP A 193 -3.09 3.97 -16.77
CA ASP A 193 -4.31 3.43 -16.16
C ASP A 193 -4.55 3.98 -14.75
N TRP A 194 -3.49 4.24 -13.99
CA TRP A 194 -3.61 4.86 -12.67
C TRP A 194 -3.79 6.38 -12.74
N GLN A 195 -3.27 7.06 -13.77
CA GLN A 195 -3.66 8.44 -14.05
C GLN A 195 -5.16 8.56 -14.27
N TYR A 196 -5.81 7.58 -14.91
CA TYR A 196 -7.28 7.55 -14.99
C TYR A 196 -7.92 7.41 -13.61
N CYS A 197 -7.44 6.49 -12.77
CA CYS A 197 -7.99 6.27 -11.43
C CYS A 197 -7.85 7.52 -10.55
N ASP A 198 -6.70 8.18 -10.61
CA ASP A 198 -6.43 9.41 -9.89
C ASP A 198 -7.20 10.60 -10.49
N ARG A 199 -7.39 10.65 -11.82
CA ARG A 199 -8.20 11.68 -12.49
C ARG A 199 -9.68 11.56 -12.16
N LEU A 200 -10.19 10.34 -12.01
CA LEU A 200 -11.56 10.08 -11.54
C LEU A 200 -11.75 10.66 -10.13
N VAL A 201 -10.81 10.40 -9.21
CA VAL A 201 -10.83 11.01 -7.88
C VAL A 201 -10.71 12.54 -7.98
N GLY A 202 -9.81 13.07 -8.81
CA GLY A 202 -9.71 14.50 -9.08
C GLY A 202 -11.02 15.12 -9.57
N TYR A 203 -11.81 14.39 -10.37
CA TYR A 203 -13.13 14.84 -10.83
C TYR A 203 -14.16 14.86 -9.69
N TYR A 204 -14.15 13.87 -8.79
CA TYR A 204 -14.95 13.92 -7.58
C TYR A 204 -14.57 15.11 -6.69
N GLU A 205 -13.28 15.38 -6.50
CA GLU A 205 -12.77 16.52 -5.72
C GLU A 205 -13.19 17.87 -6.33
N GLU A 206 -13.13 18.02 -7.66
CA GLU A 206 -13.65 19.18 -8.41
C GLU A 206 -15.14 19.43 -8.15
N ASN A 207 -15.89 18.39 -7.80
CA ASN A 207 -17.32 18.42 -7.51
C ASN A 207 -17.65 18.37 -6.01
N GLY A 208 -16.67 18.63 -5.14
CA GLY A 208 -16.83 18.73 -3.68
C GLY A 208 -16.94 17.39 -2.96
N VAL A 209 -16.52 16.30 -3.58
CA VAL A 209 -16.50 14.95 -2.99
C VAL A 209 -15.06 14.55 -2.68
N ASN A 210 -14.75 14.43 -1.37
CA ASN A 210 -13.43 14.03 -0.91
C ASN A 210 -13.26 12.51 -0.94
N ILE A 211 -12.23 12.01 -1.65
CA ILE A 211 -11.92 10.57 -1.75
C ILE A 211 -10.42 10.36 -1.51
N ASN A 212 -10.08 9.47 -0.58
CA ASN A 212 -8.69 9.17 -0.25
C ASN A 212 -8.04 8.21 -1.26
N ARG A 213 -6.80 8.50 -1.65
CA ARG A 213 -5.93 7.59 -2.40
C ARG A 213 -4.76 7.12 -1.55
N GLU A 214 -4.41 5.85 -1.70
CA GLU A 214 -3.33 5.24 -0.92
C GLU A 214 -2.37 4.45 -1.81
N PRO A 215 -1.25 5.04 -2.26
CA PRO A 215 -0.10 4.30 -2.79
C PRO A 215 0.32 3.13 -1.90
N PHE A 216 0.57 1.96 -2.48
CA PHE A 216 0.87 0.74 -1.72
C PHE A 216 2.36 0.62 -1.38
N GLY A 217 2.74 1.23 -0.25
CA GLY A 217 4.12 1.32 0.22
C GLY A 217 4.90 0.01 0.39
N PRO A 218 4.34 -1.09 0.93
CA PRO A 218 5.11 -2.31 1.18
C PRO A 218 5.69 -3.01 -0.05
N LEU A 219 5.15 -2.72 -1.25
CA LEU A 219 5.56 -3.36 -2.50
C LEU A 219 5.55 -4.90 -2.41
N THR A 220 6.69 -5.57 -2.53
CA THR A 220 6.79 -7.03 -2.45
C THR A 220 6.74 -7.57 -1.02
N GLY A 221 6.75 -6.70 -0.01
CA GLY A 221 6.71 -7.09 1.40
C GLY A 221 7.95 -7.83 1.90
N THR A 222 9.01 -7.90 1.08
CA THR A 222 10.17 -8.76 1.32
C THR A 222 11.45 -7.93 1.30
N LEU A 223 11.90 -7.52 2.49
CA LEU A 223 13.16 -6.79 2.71
C LEU A 223 13.34 -5.57 1.79
N VAL A 224 12.27 -4.84 1.49
CA VAL A 224 12.34 -3.62 0.66
C VAL A 224 13.04 -2.52 1.46
N PRO A 225 14.21 -1.98 1.04
CA PRO A 225 14.86 -0.90 1.76
C PRO A 225 13.96 0.34 1.87
N PRO A 226 13.96 1.05 3.01
CA PRO A 226 13.08 2.21 3.22
C PRO A 226 13.14 3.27 2.12
N SER A 227 14.33 3.55 1.59
CA SER A 227 14.53 4.54 0.54
C SER A 227 13.87 4.17 -0.79
N VAL A 228 13.86 2.88 -1.16
CA VAL A 228 13.14 2.38 -2.35
C VAL A 228 11.63 2.50 -2.15
N SER A 229 11.13 2.03 -1.00
CA SER A 229 9.71 2.13 -0.63
C SER A 229 9.24 3.59 -0.67
N ASN A 230 9.99 4.49 -0.03
CA ASN A 230 9.64 5.90 0.07
C ASN A 230 9.71 6.61 -1.27
N ALA A 231 10.71 6.32 -2.12
CA ALA A 231 10.79 6.87 -3.46
C ALA A 231 9.54 6.50 -4.28
N VAL A 232 9.13 5.23 -4.28
CA VAL A 232 7.91 4.80 -5.00
C VAL A 232 6.66 5.50 -4.45
N ALA A 233 6.49 5.55 -3.13
CA ALA A 233 5.34 6.21 -2.52
C ALA A 233 5.26 7.71 -2.84
N ILE A 234 6.38 8.42 -2.82
CA ILE A 234 6.46 9.85 -3.18
C ILE A 234 6.15 10.06 -4.66
N ILE A 235 6.70 9.23 -5.55
CA ILE A 235 6.41 9.29 -6.99
C ILE A 235 4.91 9.13 -7.23
N GLU A 236 4.28 8.10 -6.67
CA GLU A 236 2.84 7.86 -6.84
C GLU A 236 1.99 8.97 -6.21
N GLY A 237 2.39 9.51 -5.06
CA GLY A 237 1.75 10.67 -4.46
C GLY A 237 1.75 11.88 -5.39
N LEU A 238 2.89 12.20 -6.02
CA LEU A 238 3.01 13.33 -6.94
C LEU A 238 2.21 13.12 -8.24
N LEU A 239 2.24 11.92 -8.80
CA LEU A 239 1.46 11.57 -9.99
C LEU A 239 -0.06 11.69 -9.72
N ALA A 240 -0.51 11.25 -8.54
CA ALA A 240 -1.91 11.38 -8.12
C ALA A 240 -2.31 12.84 -7.88
N ALA A 241 -1.45 13.62 -7.21
CA ALA A 241 -1.68 15.04 -6.95
C ALA A 241 -1.82 15.85 -8.26
N GLU A 242 -1.00 15.55 -9.27
CA GLU A 242 -1.09 16.16 -10.60
C GLU A 242 -2.46 15.91 -11.25
N GLN A 243 -3.07 14.74 -11.06
CA GLN A 243 -4.41 14.44 -11.60
C GLN A 243 -5.56 15.09 -10.80
N GLY A 244 -5.25 15.74 -9.67
CA GLY A 244 -6.20 16.51 -8.87
C GLY A 244 -6.60 15.89 -7.54
N VAL A 245 -5.99 14.76 -7.14
CA VAL A 245 -6.24 14.12 -5.84
C VAL A 245 -5.84 15.05 -4.70
N LYS A 246 -6.68 15.16 -3.66
CA LYS A 246 -6.48 16.07 -2.52
C LYS A 246 -6.25 15.38 -1.18
N ASN A 247 -6.66 14.13 -1.00
CA ASN A 247 -6.40 13.36 0.21
C ASN A 247 -5.58 12.12 -0.13
N ILE A 248 -4.35 12.05 0.39
CA ILE A 248 -3.41 10.97 0.08
C ILE A 248 -2.87 10.36 1.37
N THR A 249 -2.93 9.03 1.46
CA THR A 249 -2.26 8.25 2.51
C THR A 249 -1.02 7.58 1.93
N LEU A 250 0.19 7.96 2.36
CA LEU A 250 1.41 7.29 1.90
C LEU A 250 1.80 6.13 2.84
N GLY A 251 2.13 4.99 2.25
CA GLY A 251 2.39 3.76 2.99
C GLY A 251 3.85 3.40 3.17
N TYR A 252 4.12 2.63 4.22
CA TYR A 252 5.40 1.95 4.46
C TYR A 252 5.16 0.57 5.08
N GLY A 253 5.94 -0.43 4.65
CA GLY A 253 5.90 -1.79 5.19
C GLY A 253 6.98 -1.99 6.25
N GLN A 254 6.60 -2.55 7.41
CA GLN A 254 7.53 -2.86 8.49
C GLN A 254 8.75 -3.66 8.00
N CYS A 255 9.95 -3.14 8.24
CA CYS A 255 11.19 -3.90 8.11
C CYS A 255 11.51 -4.64 9.41
N GLY A 256 11.23 -4.06 10.57
CA GLY A 256 11.26 -4.71 11.88
C GLY A 256 12.21 -4.09 12.90
N ASN A 257 13.24 -3.34 12.47
CA ASN A 257 14.05 -2.52 13.36
C ASN A 257 13.29 -1.23 13.70
N LEU A 258 13.01 -1.00 15.00
CA LEU A 258 12.16 0.11 15.45
C LEU A 258 12.67 1.49 15.00
N VAL A 259 13.98 1.73 15.12
CA VAL A 259 14.59 3.02 14.78
C VAL A 259 14.49 3.25 13.27
N GLN A 260 14.83 2.25 12.47
CA GLN A 260 14.72 2.34 11.01
C GLN A 260 13.26 2.53 10.55
N ASP A 261 12.31 1.78 11.11
CA ASP A 261 10.92 1.88 10.72
C ASP A 261 10.31 3.26 11.07
N VAL A 262 10.65 3.80 12.25
CA VAL A 262 10.24 5.16 12.64
C VAL A 262 10.94 6.22 11.78
N ALA A 263 12.23 6.04 11.47
CA ALA A 263 12.96 6.92 10.56
C ALA A 263 12.34 6.91 9.16
N ALA A 264 11.98 5.75 8.63
CA ALA A 264 11.35 5.58 7.33
C ALA A 264 10.03 6.35 7.24
N MET A 265 9.16 6.20 8.25
CA MET A 265 7.87 6.91 8.32
C MET A 265 8.04 8.43 8.41
N LYS A 266 8.96 8.91 9.26
CA LYS A 266 9.24 10.35 9.40
C LYS A 266 9.82 10.95 8.12
N THR A 267 10.74 10.24 7.48
CA THR A 267 11.34 10.66 6.22
C THR A 267 10.31 10.68 5.09
N LEU A 268 9.45 9.66 5.01
CA LEU A 268 8.36 9.60 4.02
C LEU A 268 7.43 10.81 4.14
N GLU A 269 6.91 11.07 5.34
CA GLU A 269 5.99 12.18 5.57
C GLU A 269 6.67 13.53 5.28
N GLY A 270 7.87 13.75 5.81
CA GLY A 270 8.60 15.00 5.65
C GLY A 270 8.95 15.30 4.20
N MET A 271 9.54 14.34 3.49
CA MET A 271 9.91 14.51 2.09
C MET A 271 8.67 14.68 1.20
N ALA A 272 7.62 13.89 1.39
CA ALA A 272 6.41 14.01 0.58
C ALA A 272 5.78 15.41 0.70
N MET A 273 5.67 15.95 1.93
CA MET A 273 5.19 17.32 2.15
C MET A 273 6.06 18.38 1.47
N GLU A 274 7.39 18.20 1.50
CA GLU A 274 8.31 19.09 0.81
C GLU A 274 8.10 19.06 -0.71
N TYR A 275 8.02 17.87 -1.31
CA TYR A 275 7.76 17.72 -2.74
C TYR A 275 6.39 18.27 -3.14
N PHE A 276 5.31 17.99 -2.39
CA PHE A 276 4.01 18.59 -2.66
C PHE A 276 4.05 20.12 -2.63
N LYS A 277 4.76 20.71 -1.66
CA LYS A 277 4.94 22.15 -1.58
C LYS A 277 5.75 22.71 -2.76
N ILE A 278 6.85 22.06 -3.15
CA ILE A 278 7.70 22.47 -4.28
C ILE A 278 6.89 22.54 -5.58
N TYR A 279 6.03 21.56 -5.82
CA TYR A 279 5.20 21.48 -7.03
C TYR A 279 3.83 22.18 -6.90
N GLY A 280 3.56 22.87 -5.79
CA GLY A 280 2.34 23.65 -5.59
C GLY A 280 1.07 22.84 -5.37
N TYR A 281 1.20 21.58 -4.95
CA TYR A 281 0.06 20.71 -4.68
C TYR A 281 -0.47 20.91 -3.24
N ASN A 282 -1.74 21.27 -3.12
CA ASN A 282 -2.45 21.27 -1.84
C ASN A 282 -3.03 19.87 -1.58
N VAL A 283 -2.30 19.06 -0.82
CA VAL A 283 -2.65 17.68 -0.46
C VAL A 283 -2.74 17.55 1.05
N GLU A 284 -3.84 17.00 1.53
CA GLU A 284 -3.98 16.52 2.90
C GLU A 284 -3.30 15.14 3.00
N LEU A 285 -2.07 15.15 3.52
CA LEU A 285 -1.25 13.95 3.66
C LEU A 285 -1.49 13.24 5.00
N THR A 286 -1.69 11.94 4.94
CA THR A 286 -1.63 11.04 6.09
C THR A 286 -0.70 9.85 5.80
N THR A 287 -0.41 9.04 6.81
CA THR A 287 0.51 7.90 6.67
C THR A 287 -0.10 6.59 7.13
N VAL A 288 0.25 5.50 6.45
CA VAL A 288 -0.14 4.14 6.82
C VAL A 288 1.07 3.26 7.05
N PHE A 289 1.10 2.59 8.20
CA PHE A 289 2.09 1.58 8.52
C PHE A 289 1.49 0.19 8.32
N HIS A 290 2.13 -0.67 7.53
CA HIS A 290 1.71 -2.06 7.44
C HIS A 290 2.53 -2.89 8.43
N GLN A 291 1.83 -3.60 9.32
CA GLN A 291 2.46 -4.68 10.09
C GLN A 291 3.15 -5.65 9.11
N TRP A 292 4.18 -6.34 9.62
CA TRP A 292 5.07 -7.24 8.87
C TRP A 292 4.40 -7.90 7.67
N MET A 293 4.99 -7.75 6.48
CA MET A 293 4.37 -8.23 5.23
C MET A 293 5.03 -9.50 4.66
N GLY A 294 6.13 -9.96 5.27
CA GLY A 294 6.80 -11.20 4.90
C GLY A 294 6.22 -12.43 5.60
N GLY A 295 6.98 -13.53 5.66
CA GLY A 295 6.55 -14.79 6.26
C GLY A 295 6.26 -14.66 7.77
N PHE A 296 5.15 -15.24 8.21
CA PHE A 296 4.74 -15.28 9.63
C PHE A 296 5.11 -16.60 10.30
N PRO A 297 5.29 -16.60 11.62
CA PRO A 297 5.34 -17.85 12.38
C PRO A 297 3.97 -18.54 12.34
N GLN A 298 3.97 -19.87 12.25
CA GLN A 298 2.73 -20.67 12.27
C GLN A 298 2.08 -20.74 13.66
N ASP A 299 2.88 -20.60 14.70
CA ASP A 299 2.38 -20.54 16.07
C ASP A 299 1.66 -19.20 16.30
N GLU A 300 0.37 -19.26 16.69
CA GLU A 300 -0.47 -18.08 16.83
C GLU A 300 0.04 -17.10 17.89
N ALA A 301 0.61 -17.61 19.01
CA ALA A 301 1.16 -16.75 20.05
C ALA A 301 2.37 -15.96 19.54
N LYS A 302 3.25 -16.61 18.77
CA LYS A 302 4.34 -15.92 18.06
C LYS A 302 3.82 -14.92 17.04
N ALA A 303 2.74 -15.25 16.31
CA ALA A 303 2.12 -14.34 15.35
C ALA A 303 1.58 -13.08 16.05
N PHE A 304 0.96 -13.21 17.22
CA PHE A 304 0.56 -12.06 18.04
C PHE A 304 1.74 -11.21 18.50
N GLY A 305 2.91 -11.82 18.76
CA GLY A 305 4.15 -11.08 18.99
C GLY A 305 4.53 -10.16 17.83
N VAL A 306 4.48 -10.68 16.60
CA VAL A 306 4.73 -9.89 15.37
C VAL A 306 3.70 -8.78 15.18
N ILE A 307 2.40 -9.09 15.36
CA ILE A 307 1.29 -8.13 15.26
C ILE A 307 1.48 -6.99 16.28
N SER A 308 1.79 -7.34 17.53
CA SER A 308 1.95 -6.38 18.62
C SER A 308 3.17 -5.49 18.42
N TRP A 309 4.26 -6.05 17.90
CA TRP A 309 5.45 -5.27 17.54
C TRP A 309 5.15 -4.27 16.42
N GLY A 310 4.47 -4.70 15.35
CA GLY A 310 4.07 -3.80 14.27
C GLY A 310 3.09 -2.71 14.73
N ALA A 311 2.15 -3.02 15.62
CA ALA A 311 1.26 -2.03 16.23
C ALA A 311 2.04 -1.01 17.09
N SER A 312 3.02 -1.46 17.86
CA SER A 312 3.86 -0.60 18.68
C SER A 312 4.67 0.37 17.82
N THR A 313 5.32 -0.14 16.76
CA THR A 313 6.09 0.66 15.81
C THR A 313 5.21 1.69 15.09
N ALA A 314 3.98 1.33 14.71
CA ALA A 314 3.05 2.25 14.06
C ALA A 314 2.74 3.48 14.93
N VAL A 315 2.44 3.28 16.21
CA VAL A 315 2.18 4.39 17.16
C VAL A 315 3.44 5.21 17.40
N LEU A 316 4.56 4.55 17.69
CA LEU A 316 5.82 5.21 17.98
C LEU A 316 6.36 6.00 16.78
N GLY A 317 6.03 5.55 15.56
CA GLY A 317 6.29 6.24 14.29
C GLY A 317 5.31 7.37 13.98
N GLY A 318 4.19 7.47 14.70
CA GLY A 318 3.15 8.47 14.48
C GLY A 318 2.29 8.21 13.24
N ALA A 319 2.10 6.95 12.87
CA ALA A 319 1.26 6.58 11.74
C ALA A 319 -0.20 6.99 11.97
N THR A 320 -0.86 7.55 10.95
CA THR A 320 -2.31 7.83 11.02
C THR A 320 -3.13 6.54 11.00
N LYS A 321 -2.62 5.52 10.30
CA LYS A 321 -3.29 4.23 10.14
C LYS A 321 -2.30 3.07 10.25
N VAL A 322 -2.77 1.94 10.77
CA VAL A 322 -2.05 0.67 10.74
C VAL A 322 -2.88 -0.42 10.04
N ILE A 323 -2.24 -1.18 9.16
CA ILE A 323 -2.86 -2.36 8.54
C ILE A 323 -2.61 -3.58 9.41
N VAL A 324 -3.70 -4.20 9.85
CA VAL A 324 -3.73 -5.32 10.79
C VAL A 324 -3.46 -6.65 10.07
N LYS A 325 -2.59 -7.46 10.67
CA LYS A 325 -2.33 -8.87 10.34
C LYS A 325 -3.05 -9.79 11.33
N THR A 326 -3.05 -11.09 11.02
CA THR A 326 -3.83 -12.09 11.78
C THR A 326 -2.96 -13.25 12.22
N PRO A 327 -3.34 -14.00 13.28
CA PRO A 327 -2.63 -15.21 13.66
C PRO A 327 -2.63 -16.30 12.57
N HIS A 328 -3.52 -16.22 11.58
CA HIS A 328 -3.61 -17.18 10.46
C HIS A 328 -2.72 -16.83 9.25
N GLU A 329 -1.92 -15.76 9.31
CA GLU A 329 -1.17 -15.24 8.15
C GLU A 329 -0.23 -16.28 7.51
N ALA A 330 0.33 -17.20 8.29
CA ALA A 330 1.20 -18.27 7.79
C ALA A 330 0.46 -19.45 7.12
N ILE A 331 -0.88 -19.51 7.27
CA ILE A 331 -1.71 -20.65 6.84
C ILE A 331 -2.58 -20.27 5.63
N GLY A 332 -3.25 -19.11 5.67
CA GLY A 332 -4.14 -18.69 4.61
C GLY A 332 -5.02 -17.49 4.97
N ILE A 333 -6.10 -17.31 4.21
CA ILE A 333 -7.06 -16.22 4.46
C ILE A 333 -7.70 -16.42 5.84
N PRO A 334 -7.69 -15.41 6.72
CA PRO A 334 -8.18 -15.56 8.08
C PRO A 334 -9.70 -15.77 8.12
N THR A 335 -10.16 -16.52 9.12
CA THR A 335 -11.58 -16.48 9.50
C THR A 335 -11.92 -15.11 10.09
N LYS A 336 -13.21 -14.80 10.22
CA LYS A 336 -13.65 -13.54 10.83
C LYS A 336 -13.19 -13.43 12.29
N GLU A 337 -13.11 -14.56 13.01
CA GLU A 337 -12.66 -14.64 14.41
C GLU A 337 -11.17 -14.33 14.54
N ALA A 338 -10.32 -14.99 13.74
CA ALA A 338 -8.87 -14.73 13.74
C ALA A 338 -8.54 -13.30 13.33
N ASN A 339 -9.30 -12.76 12.37
CA ASN A 339 -9.15 -11.38 11.95
C ASN A 339 -9.56 -10.41 13.06
N ALA A 340 -10.70 -10.64 13.73
CA ALA A 340 -11.12 -9.87 14.90
C ALA A 340 -10.11 -9.95 16.06
N GLN A 341 -9.47 -11.09 16.29
CA GLN A 341 -8.40 -11.21 17.29
C GLN A 341 -7.17 -10.35 16.93
N GLY A 342 -6.76 -10.32 15.66
CA GLY A 342 -5.71 -9.43 15.19
C GLY A 342 -6.06 -7.95 15.41
N ILE A 343 -7.31 -7.56 15.11
CA ILE A 343 -7.79 -6.18 15.29
C ILE A 343 -7.80 -5.82 16.78
N LYS A 344 -8.39 -6.67 17.63
CA LYS A 344 -8.44 -6.45 19.09
C LYS A 344 -7.05 -6.33 19.71
N THR A 345 -6.13 -7.21 19.31
CA THR A 345 -4.72 -7.14 19.77
C THR A 345 -4.10 -5.83 19.36
N THR A 346 -4.24 -5.46 18.07
CA THR A 346 -3.70 -4.21 17.55
C THR A 346 -4.26 -3.03 18.33
N LYS A 347 -5.59 -2.90 18.44
CA LYS A 347 -6.23 -1.78 19.14
C LYS A 347 -5.84 -1.69 20.61
N GLN A 348 -5.70 -2.81 21.30
CA GLN A 348 -5.20 -2.81 22.68
C GLN A 348 -3.81 -2.17 22.77
N ILE A 349 -2.90 -2.50 21.85
CA ILE A 349 -1.56 -1.87 21.80
C ILE A 349 -1.67 -0.37 21.45
N LEU A 350 -2.53 0.01 20.48
CA LEU A 350 -2.73 1.41 20.13
C LEU A 350 -3.22 2.24 21.32
N THR A 351 -4.15 1.71 22.11
CA THR A 351 -4.67 2.36 23.33
C THR A 351 -3.61 2.43 24.42
N LEU A 352 -2.84 1.36 24.66
CA LEU A 352 -1.76 1.35 25.67
C LEU A 352 -0.68 2.38 25.38
N LEU A 353 -0.39 2.62 24.09
CA LEU A 353 0.64 3.54 23.64
C LEU A 353 0.09 4.91 23.22
N GLN A 354 -1.20 5.18 23.44
CA GLN A 354 -1.82 6.43 22.99
C GLN A 354 -1.05 7.66 23.50
N GLY A 355 -0.71 8.57 22.57
CA GLY A 355 0.07 9.77 22.86
C GLY A 355 1.58 9.56 22.99
N GLN A 356 2.06 8.31 23.02
CA GLN A 356 3.50 8.02 23.03
C GLN A 356 4.10 8.15 21.62
N LYS A 357 5.35 8.59 21.56
CA LYS A 357 6.15 8.69 20.33
C LYS A 357 7.58 8.24 20.64
N LEU A 358 8.29 7.71 19.63
CA LEU A 358 9.71 7.45 19.80
C LEU A 358 10.44 8.79 20.02
N GLN A 359 11.24 8.87 21.09
CA GLN A 359 12.01 10.06 21.41
C GLN A 359 13.12 10.28 20.38
N ILE A 360 13.46 11.55 20.14
CA ILE A 360 14.55 11.90 19.24
C ILE A 360 15.88 11.47 19.88
N SER A 361 16.65 10.68 19.14
CA SER A 361 18.00 10.24 19.49
C SER A 361 18.95 10.50 18.32
N MET A 362 20.26 10.41 18.57
CA MET A 362 21.26 10.53 17.49
C MET A 362 21.06 9.43 16.45
N ASP A 363 20.85 8.18 16.89
CA ASP A 363 20.59 7.04 16.01
C ASP A 363 19.38 7.28 15.09
N LEU A 364 18.29 7.83 15.64
CA LEU A 364 17.11 8.15 14.84
C LEU A 364 17.40 9.25 13.82
N MET A 365 18.14 10.29 14.20
CA MET A 365 18.49 11.39 13.29
C MET A 365 19.43 10.92 12.17
N ASP A 366 20.42 10.09 12.50
CA ASP A 366 21.36 9.52 11.52
C ASP A 366 20.64 8.57 10.56
N GLU A 367 19.72 7.76 11.06
CA GLU A 367 18.90 6.87 10.23
C GLU A 367 17.92 7.65 9.32
N ILE A 368 17.31 8.75 9.81
CA ILE A 368 16.53 9.68 8.97
C ILE A 368 17.40 10.28 7.87
N LYS A 369 18.62 10.71 8.21
CA LYS A 369 19.56 11.35 7.28
C LYS A 369 19.96 10.40 6.15
N ILE A 370 20.29 9.15 6.46
CA ILE A 370 20.67 8.18 5.42
C ILE A 370 19.49 7.82 4.52
N ILE A 371 18.31 7.52 5.09
CA ILE A 371 17.11 7.20 4.29
C ILE A 371 16.75 8.37 3.38
N ARG A 372 16.83 9.60 3.88
CA ARG A 372 16.57 10.80 3.09
C ARG A 372 17.59 10.94 1.95
N ALA A 373 18.89 10.81 2.23
CA ALA A 373 19.94 10.92 1.21
C ALA A 373 19.78 9.87 0.10
N GLU A 374 19.52 8.62 0.46
CA GLU A 374 19.24 7.54 -0.49
C GLU A 374 17.99 7.85 -1.33
N THR A 375 16.89 8.26 -0.69
CA THR A 375 15.63 8.59 -1.39
C THR A 375 15.83 9.75 -2.36
N THR A 376 16.57 10.79 -1.96
CA THR A 376 16.91 11.93 -2.83
C THR A 376 17.70 11.49 -4.06
N CYS A 377 18.73 10.65 -3.92
CA CYS A 377 19.48 10.13 -5.07
C CYS A 377 18.57 9.44 -6.10
N ILE A 378 17.60 8.64 -5.64
CA ILE A 378 16.64 7.95 -6.51
C ILE A 378 15.74 8.97 -7.20
N LEU A 379 15.09 9.85 -6.44
CA LEU A 379 14.14 10.83 -6.99
C LEU A 379 14.81 11.80 -7.97
N ASP A 380 15.98 12.33 -7.62
CA ASP A 380 16.74 13.23 -8.50
C ASP A 380 17.07 12.54 -9.82
N LYS A 381 17.50 11.26 -9.78
CA LYS A 381 17.78 10.51 -11.01
C LYS A 381 16.52 10.22 -11.83
N VAL A 382 15.39 9.97 -11.18
CA VAL A 382 14.09 9.81 -11.86
C VAL A 382 13.71 11.09 -12.59
N PHE A 383 13.82 12.26 -11.95
CA PHE A 383 13.55 13.55 -12.58
C PHE A 383 14.53 13.88 -13.71
N GLU A 384 15.82 13.59 -13.54
CA GLU A 384 16.85 13.76 -14.56
C GLU A 384 16.53 12.92 -15.81
N LEU A 385 16.27 11.62 -15.62
CA LEU A 385 15.91 10.71 -16.72
C LEU A 385 14.59 11.12 -17.37
N GLY A 386 13.69 11.76 -16.64
CA GLY A 386 12.42 12.26 -17.16
C GLY A 386 12.50 13.61 -17.86
N GLU A 387 13.66 14.28 -17.87
CA GLU A 387 13.81 15.67 -18.33
C GLU A 387 12.77 16.59 -17.67
N GLY A 388 12.51 16.35 -16.37
CA GLY A 388 11.50 17.05 -15.57
C GLY A 388 10.10 16.40 -15.57
N ASP A 389 9.78 15.50 -16.51
CA ASP A 389 8.51 14.74 -16.50
C ASP A 389 8.65 13.48 -15.63
N LEU A 390 8.07 13.52 -14.43
CA LEU A 390 8.15 12.44 -13.44
C LEU A 390 7.61 11.09 -13.96
N ALA A 391 6.55 11.11 -14.78
CA ALA A 391 5.93 9.89 -15.28
C ALA A 391 6.84 9.19 -16.30
N LYS A 392 7.41 9.96 -17.23
CA LYS A 392 8.42 9.45 -18.19
C LYS A 392 9.70 9.03 -17.47
N GLY A 393 10.12 9.83 -16.49
CA GLY A 393 11.28 9.55 -15.64
C GLY A 393 11.14 8.21 -14.93
N THR A 394 9.96 7.91 -14.41
CA THR A 394 9.66 6.63 -13.74
C THR A 394 9.83 5.45 -14.70
N VAL A 395 9.27 5.52 -15.91
CA VAL A 395 9.41 4.44 -16.91
C VAL A 395 10.88 4.21 -17.26
N ARG A 396 11.62 5.29 -17.51
CA ARG A 396 13.06 5.25 -17.84
C ARG A 396 13.89 4.77 -16.65
N ALA A 397 13.50 5.10 -15.43
CA ALA A 397 14.20 4.72 -14.21
C ALA A 397 14.20 3.20 -13.98
N PHE A 398 13.03 2.57 -14.13
CA PHE A 398 12.93 1.10 -14.08
C PHE A 398 13.70 0.44 -15.22
N ALA A 399 13.58 0.96 -16.45
CA ALA A 399 14.31 0.44 -17.59
C ALA A 399 15.85 0.51 -17.41
N ALA A 400 16.34 1.55 -16.74
CA ALA A 400 17.75 1.72 -16.41
C ALA A 400 18.19 0.96 -15.14
N GLY A 401 17.25 0.49 -14.31
CA GLY A 401 17.52 -0.14 -13.02
C GLY A 401 17.96 0.83 -11.92
N VAL A 402 17.71 2.13 -12.08
CA VAL A 402 17.98 3.15 -11.04
C VAL A 402 16.85 3.19 -9.99
N LEU A 403 15.72 2.56 -10.31
CA LEU A 403 14.65 2.21 -9.39
C LEU A 403 14.37 0.71 -9.57
N ASP A 404 14.62 -0.08 -8.53
CA ASP A 404 14.57 -1.54 -8.57
C ASP A 404 13.99 -2.09 -7.27
N VAL A 405 12.94 -2.89 -7.38
CA VAL A 405 12.17 -3.41 -6.24
C VAL A 405 12.56 -4.88 -5.99
N PRO A 406 13.05 -5.22 -4.79
CA PRO A 406 13.49 -6.58 -4.49
C PRO A 406 12.38 -7.63 -4.70
N PHE A 407 12.75 -8.74 -5.35
CA PHE A 407 11.89 -9.93 -5.56
C PHE A 407 10.61 -9.67 -6.36
N ALA A 408 10.55 -8.58 -7.11
CA ALA A 408 9.37 -8.26 -7.91
C ALA A 408 9.19 -9.21 -9.11
N PRO A 409 7.97 -9.70 -9.39
CA PRO A 409 7.71 -10.59 -10.53
C PRO A 409 7.72 -9.89 -11.90
N SER A 410 7.66 -8.57 -11.95
CA SER A 410 7.58 -7.82 -13.21
C SER A 410 8.86 -7.95 -14.03
N LYS A 411 8.71 -8.29 -15.32
CA LYS A 411 9.82 -8.33 -16.27
C LYS A 411 10.45 -6.95 -16.56
N TYR A 412 9.77 -5.89 -16.14
CA TYR A 412 10.24 -4.50 -16.27
C TYR A 412 11.06 -4.05 -15.06
N ASN A 413 11.11 -4.87 -14.00
CA ASN A 413 11.98 -4.66 -12.86
C ASN A 413 13.36 -5.28 -13.14
N ALA A 414 14.45 -4.56 -12.86
CA ALA A 414 15.80 -5.01 -13.19
C ALA A 414 16.24 -6.25 -12.38
N GLY A 415 15.82 -6.35 -11.11
CA GLY A 415 16.10 -7.50 -10.25
C GLY A 415 17.58 -7.65 -9.89
N LYS A 416 18.31 -6.54 -9.82
CA LYS A 416 19.75 -6.47 -9.50
C LYS A 416 20.02 -5.95 -8.09
N VAL A 417 19.06 -5.27 -7.46
CA VAL A 417 19.16 -4.90 -6.05
C VAL A 417 18.90 -6.13 -5.19
N LEU A 418 19.83 -6.38 -4.27
CA LEU A 418 19.73 -7.46 -3.30
C LEU A 418 19.78 -6.88 -1.89
N PRO A 419 18.68 -6.96 -1.11
CA PRO A 419 18.66 -6.47 0.26
C PRO A 419 18.96 -7.59 1.26
N ALA A 420 19.58 -7.21 2.39
CA ALA A 420 19.70 -8.06 3.57
C ALA A 420 19.68 -7.19 4.83
N ARG A 421 19.60 -7.80 6.01
CA ARG A 421 19.66 -7.07 7.28
C ARG A 421 21.09 -6.80 7.70
N ASP A 422 21.33 -5.66 8.33
CA ASP A 422 22.57 -5.42 9.08
C ASP A 422 22.55 -6.14 10.44
N ASN A 423 23.59 -5.93 11.24
CA ASN A 423 23.74 -6.61 12.51
C ASN A 423 22.63 -6.29 13.52
N ASN A 424 21.93 -5.16 13.38
CA ASN A 424 20.86 -4.73 14.27
C ASN A 424 19.47 -4.98 13.66
N GLY A 425 19.40 -5.69 12.53
CA GLY A 425 18.16 -6.07 11.87
C GLY A 425 17.57 -5.00 10.96
N ALA A 426 18.25 -3.87 10.74
CA ALA A 426 17.82 -2.86 9.79
C ALA A 426 18.13 -3.32 8.35
N VAL A 427 17.21 -3.13 7.42
CA VAL A 427 17.37 -3.54 6.01
C VAL A 427 18.32 -2.60 5.29
N ARG A 428 19.29 -3.17 4.59
CA ARG A 428 20.37 -2.48 3.85
C ARG A 428 20.55 -3.09 2.46
N PHE A 429 21.34 -2.41 1.62
CA PHE A 429 21.67 -2.86 0.27
C PHE A 429 22.94 -3.73 0.27
N LEU A 430 22.79 -5.04 0.10
CA LEU A 430 23.92 -5.97 -0.07
C LEU A 430 24.50 -5.83 -1.49
N GLU A 431 23.63 -5.82 -2.50
CA GLU A 431 23.98 -5.45 -3.87
C GLU A 431 23.14 -4.26 -4.32
N PHE A 432 23.80 -3.27 -4.90
CA PHE A 432 23.20 -1.99 -5.28
C PHE A 432 22.64 -1.97 -6.70
N GLY A 433 22.98 -2.95 -7.55
CA GLY A 433 22.62 -2.93 -8.96
C GLY A 433 23.02 -1.61 -9.64
N ASN A 434 22.04 -0.94 -10.27
CA ASN A 434 22.22 0.37 -10.92
C ASN A 434 21.67 1.53 -10.08
N MET A 435 21.42 1.33 -8.77
CA MET A 435 20.90 2.38 -7.90
C MET A 435 21.86 3.59 -7.88
N PRO A 436 21.35 4.83 -7.99
CA PRO A 436 22.16 6.02 -8.26
C PRO A 436 22.82 6.61 -7.00
N PHE A 437 23.36 5.76 -6.13
CA PHE A 437 23.91 6.19 -4.85
C PHE A 437 25.34 6.71 -4.94
N THR A 438 25.64 7.69 -4.10
CA THR A 438 27.01 8.19 -3.95
C THR A 438 27.89 7.16 -3.24
N LYS A 439 29.21 7.37 -3.32
CA LYS A 439 30.17 6.50 -2.66
C LYS A 439 29.95 6.44 -1.14
N GLU A 440 29.61 7.56 -0.51
CA GLU A 440 29.38 7.65 0.93
C GLU A 440 28.21 6.78 1.39
N ILE A 441 27.12 6.74 0.60
CA ILE A 441 25.95 5.89 0.86
C ILE A 441 26.31 4.40 0.70
N ILE A 442 27.06 4.07 -0.35
CA ILE A 442 27.53 2.71 -0.62
C ILE A 442 28.44 2.24 0.52
N ASP A 443 29.40 3.07 0.93
CA ASP A 443 30.37 2.76 1.98
C ASP A 443 29.67 2.62 3.35
N PHE A 444 28.63 3.43 3.63
CA PHE A 444 27.80 3.27 4.83
C PHE A 444 27.12 1.90 4.90
N ASN A 445 26.43 1.51 3.81
CA ASN A 445 25.72 0.23 3.75
C ASN A 445 26.70 -0.96 3.89
N LYS A 446 27.86 -0.89 3.21
CA LYS A 446 28.93 -1.90 3.35
C LYS A 446 29.49 -1.99 4.77
N ALA A 447 29.68 -0.85 5.44
CA ALA A 447 30.17 -0.86 6.82
C ALA A 447 29.20 -1.59 7.77
N LYS A 448 27.88 -1.43 7.56
CA LYS A 448 26.83 -2.13 8.32
C LYS A 448 26.82 -3.64 8.10
N PHE A 449 27.12 -4.10 6.89
CA PHE A 449 27.28 -5.53 6.63
C PHE A 449 28.59 -6.09 7.19
N ALA A 450 29.69 -5.34 7.13
CA ALA A 450 30.95 -5.76 7.73
C ALA A 450 30.82 -5.98 9.26
N GLU A 451 29.99 -5.18 9.94
CA GLU A 451 29.63 -5.43 11.34
C GLU A 451 28.92 -6.77 11.54
N ARG A 452 27.93 -7.10 10.69
CA ARG A 452 27.21 -8.38 10.75
C ARG A 452 28.12 -9.57 10.43
N ALA A 453 28.94 -9.46 9.39
CA ALA A 453 29.87 -10.51 8.97
C ALA A 453 30.89 -10.84 10.07
N ARG A 454 31.44 -9.82 10.73
CA ARG A 454 32.32 -10.00 11.90
C ARG A 454 31.59 -10.68 13.06
N TYR A 455 30.35 -10.28 13.34
CA TYR A 455 29.56 -10.86 14.43
C TYR A 455 29.19 -12.33 14.18
N GLU A 456 28.78 -12.66 12.95
CA GLU A 456 28.35 -14.01 12.57
C GLU A 456 29.51 -14.93 12.16
N ASN A 457 30.74 -14.41 12.12
CA ASN A 457 31.94 -15.13 11.67
C ASN A 457 31.75 -15.84 10.32
N ARG A 458 31.08 -15.16 9.37
CA ARG A 458 30.86 -15.64 8.00
C ARG A 458 30.86 -14.48 7.00
N PRO A 459 31.23 -14.71 5.74
CA PRO A 459 31.24 -13.65 4.73
C PRO A 459 29.83 -13.16 4.39
N GLU A 460 29.75 -11.90 3.98
CA GLU A 460 28.57 -11.31 3.36
C GLU A 460 28.19 -12.12 2.12
N SER A 461 26.95 -12.60 2.04
CA SER A 461 26.55 -13.50 0.96
C SER A 461 25.03 -13.51 0.75
N PHE A 462 24.60 -14.00 -0.41
CA PHE A 462 23.19 -14.28 -0.70
C PHE A 462 22.54 -15.19 0.35
N GLN A 463 23.31 -16.06 1.03
CA GLN A 463 22.77 -16.89 2.10
C GLN A 463 22.19 -16.05 3.26
N MET A 464 22.78 -14.89 3.59
CA MET A 464 22.21 -13.97 4.60
C MET A 464 20.80 -13.50 4.19
N VAL A 465 20.60 -13.24 2.90
CA VAL A 465 19.29 -12.83 2.35
C VAL A 465 18.27 -13.95 2.54
N VAL A 466 18.64 -15.18 2.18
CA VAL A 466 17.78 -16.37 2.35
C VAL A 466 17.42 -16.56 3.82
N ASP A 467 18.40 -16.47 4.72
CA ASP A 467 18.16 -16.62 6.16
C ASP A 467 17.21 -15.53 6.69
N ASP A 468 17.37 -14.28 6.22
CA ASP A 468 16.53 -13.15 6.64
C ASP A 468 15.09 -13.25 6.11
N ILE A 469 14.88 -13.87 4.95
CA ILE A 469 13.53 -14.13 4.39
C ILE A 469 12.73 -15.05 5.33
N TYR A 470 13.39 -16.05 5.94
CA TYR A 470 12.74 -17.02 6.84
C TYR A 470 12.84 -16.67 8.33
N ALA A 471 13.60 -15.64 8.69
CA ALA A 471 13.92 -15.33 10.09
C ALA A 471 12.66 -15.16 10.95
N ILE A 472 11.70 -14.32 10.52
CA ILE A 472 10.51 -14.01 11.33
C ILE A 472 9.57 -15.21 11.42
N SER A 473 9.44 -16.01 10.36
CA SER A 473 8.69 -17.27 10.45
C SER A 473 9.32 -18.25 11.43
N ASN A 474 10.63 -18.18 11.62
CA ASN A 474 11.38 -18.94 12.62
C ASN A 474 11.41 -18.27 14.01
N GLY A 475 10.80 -17.09 14.16
CA GLY A 475 10.62 -16.40 15.44
C GLY A 475 11.71 -15.39 15.82
N VAL A 476 12.58 -14.99 14.89
CA VAL A 476 13.64 -13.99 15.11
C VAL A 476 13.68 -12.94 14.00
N LEU A 477 14.22 -11.75 14.25
CA LEU A 477 14.28 -10.71 13.22
C LEU A 477 15.41 -10.94 12.21
N VAL A 478 16.58 -11.38 12.68
CA VAL A 478 17.79 -11.55 11.86
C VAL A 478 18.07 -13.03 11.67
N GLY A 479 18.29 -13.45 10.42
CA GLY A 479 18.64 -14.82 10.07
C GLY A 479 20.09 -15.12 10.46
N ARG A 480 20.31 -15.48 11.73
CA ARG A 480 21.62 -15.88 12.24
C ARG A 480 21.94 -17.32 11.84
N PRO A 481 23.23 -17.66 11.59
CA PRO A 481 23.63 -19.05 11.44
C PRO A 481 23.32 -19.84 12.73
N ALA A 482 23.00 -21.13 12.57
CA ALA A 482 22.67 -22.03 13.67
C ALA A 482 23.88 -22.37 14.55
#